data_AF-A0A7J4IAK1-F1
#
_entry.id   AF-A0A7J4IAK1-F1
#
_cell.length_a   1.000
_cell.length_b   1.000
_cell.length_c   1.000
_cell.angle_alpha   90.00
_cell.angle_beta   90.00
_cell.angle_gamma   90.00
#
_symmetry.space_group_name_H-M   'P 1'
#
loop_
_entity.id
_entity.type
_entity.pdbx_description
1 polymer ?
#
loop_
_entity_poly.entity_id
_entity_poly.type
_entity_poly.pdbx_seq_one_letter_code
_entity_poly.pdbx_strand_id
1 'polypeptide(L)'
;MALTTARDNFRDRKILVAGTFFRGGSSLDGVMTTTATVDGSDATAKISGMVKKAFYTQLRAIMLNYIAVGGFNLIDIQRLNHETKIPVGIVMRSPPEAGRMKATLEKRGMRKKAALIEKAGTIEKAGSMYVQLCSCSLQKASELIKISCTRSIIPELIMVAHLIAAGIGLGESRGKA
;
A
#
# COMPACT_ATOMS: atom_id res chain seq x y z
N MET A 1 -1.89 10.14 -0.72
CA MET A 1 -0.61 9.57 -0.25
C MET A 1 -0.47 8.15 -0.77
N ALA A 2 0.72 7.77 -1.22
CA ALA A 2 1.07 6.39 -1.55
C ALA A 2 1.78 5.74 -0.39
N LEU A 3 1.70 4.41 -0.29
CA LEU A 3 2.53 3.60 0.58
C LEU A 3 3.02 2.36 -0.16
N THR A 4 4.30 2.07 -0.05
CA THR A 4 4.90 0.86 -0.61
C THR A 4 6.19 0.48 0.11
N THR A 5 6.66 -0.74 -0.17
CA THR A 5 7.98 -1.24 0.22
C THR A 5 8.76 -1.59 -1.02
N ALA A 6 10.08 -1.53 -0.95
CA ALA A 6 10.93 -2.18 -1.93
C ALA A 6 11.04 -3.67 -1.62
N ARG A 7 11.13 -4.50 -2.66
CA ARG A 7 11.28 -5.94 -2.50
C ARG A 7 12.73 -6.23 -2.12
N ASP A 8 12.94 -6.56 -0.86
CA ASP A 8 14.21 -7.08 -0.35
C ASP A 8 14.15 -8.62 -0.29
N ASN A 9 15.31 -9.28 -0.18
CA ASN A 9 15.46 -10.72 0.07
C ASN A 9 14.98 -11.14 1.47
N PHE A 10 14.32 -10.24 2.21
CA PHE A 10 13.80 -10.46 3.56
C PHE A 10 14.88 -10.97 4.54
N ARG A 11 16.14 -10.60 4.31
CA ARG A 11 17.27 -11.01 5.17
C ARG A 11 17.23 -10.29 6.50
N ASP A 12 16.75 -9.04 6.49
CA ASP A 12 16.56 -8.25 7.69
C ASP A 12 15.21 -8.55 8.36
N ARG A 13 15.18 -8.46 9.70
CA ARG A 13 13.94 -8.64 10.48
C ARG A 13 12.92 -7.52 10.23
N LYS A 14 13.35 -6.41 9.64
CA LYS A 14 12.52 -5.22 9.39
C LYS A 14 12.63 -4.81 7.93
N ILE A 15 11.54 -4.31 7.38
CA ILE A 15 11.47 -3.74 6.04
C ILE A 15 11.09 -2.26 6.13
N LEU A 16 11.70 -1.45 5.27
CA LEU A 16 11.36 -0.04 5.11
C LEU A 16 10.05 0.10 4.32
N VAL A 17 9.09 0.81 4.91
CA VAL A 17 7.88 1.28 4.25
C VAL A 17 8.05 2.75 3.97
N ALA A 18 7.98 3.14 2.69
CA ALA A 18 8.01 4.53 2.28
C ALA A 18 6.59 4.99 1.92
N GLY A 19 6.29 6.23 2.29
CA GLY A 19 5.09 6.94 1.92
C GLY A 19 5.40 8.24 1.21
N THR A 20 4.68 8.53 0.14
CA THR A 20 4.82 9.78 -0.61
C THR A 20 3.52 10.56 -0.60
N PHE A 21 3.63 11.87 -0.50
CA PHE A 21 2.51 12.78 -0.53
C PHE A 21 2.57 13.64 -1.79
N PHE A 22 1.46 13.67 -2.53
CA PHE A 22 1.32 14.42 -3.77
C PHE A 22 0.11 15.33 -3.70
N ARG A 23 0.23 16.54 -4.24
CA ARG A 23 -0.90 17.42 -4.55
C ARG A 23 -1.45 17.06 -5.94
N GLY A 24 -2.64 16.45 -5.95
CA GLY A 24 -3.27 15.91 -7.15
C GLY A 24 -2.51 14.69 -7.67
N GLY A 25 -1.50 14.94 -8.48
CA GLY A 25 -0.61 13.93 -9.06
C GLY A 25 0.71 14.50 -9.64
N SER A 26 0.90 15.82 -9.61
CA SER A 26 1.98 16.49 -10.34
C SER A 26 3.15 16.95 -9.47
N SER A 27 2.92 17.17 -8.17
CA SER A 27 3.94 17.72 -7.26
C SER A 27 4.10 16.86 -6.03
N LEU A 28 5.33 16.40 -5.78
CA LEU A 28 5.74 15.72 -4.56
C LEU A 28 5.95 16.75 -3.44
N ASP A 29 5.12 16.69 -2.42
CA ASP A 29 5.15 17.63 -1.29
C ASP A 29 5.89 17.07 -0.07
N GLY A 30 6.05 15.77 0.00
CA GLY A 30 6.63 15.14 1.18
C GLY A 30 6.84 13.65 1.05
N VAL A 31 7.78 13.17 1.87
CA VAL A 31 8.15 11.77 1.98
C VAL A 31 8.15 11.40 3.46
N MET A 32 7.67 10.20 3.77
CA MET A 32 7.67 9.64 5.11
C MET A 32 8.18 8.21 5.05
N THR A 33 8.81 7.77 6.12
CA THR A 33 9.27 6.39 6.24
C THR A 33 8.91 5.81 7.60
N THR A 34 8.70 4.50 7.62
CA THR A 34 8.58 3.70 8.84
C THR A 34 9.16 2.32 8.57
N THR A 35 9.29 1.50 9.60
CA THR A 35 9.74 0.11 9.46
C THR A 35 8.67 -0.83 9.97
N ALA A 36 8.41 -1.90 9.23
CA ALA A 36 7.53 -2.99 9.64
C ALA A 36 8.32 -4.29 9.79
N THR A 37 7.84 -5.21 10.61
CA THR A 37 8.50 -6.51 10.82
C THR A 37 8.22 -7.43 9.63
N VAL A 38 9.24 -8.10 9.08
CA VAL A 38 9.05 -9.09 8.00
C VAL A 38 8.16 -10.23 8.49
N ASP A 39 7.17 -10.63 7.70
CA ASP A 39 6.14 -11.63 8.04
C ASP A 39 5.39 -11.37 9.36
N GLY A 40 5.50 -10.16 9.92
CA GLY A 40 4.91 -9.76 11.19
C GLY A 40 3.40 -9.48 11.12
N SER A 41 2.93 -8.70 12.10
CA SER A 41 1.54 -8.23 12.24
C SER A 41 1.45 -6.75 12.63
N ASP A 42 2.57 -6.02 12.58
CA ASP A 42 2.69 -4.63 12.99
C ASP A 42 2.49 -3.62 11.85
N ALA A 43 2.34 -4.06 10.59
CA ALA A 43 2.26 -3.18 9.42
C ALA A 43 1.20 -2.08 9.58
N THR A 44 -0.02 -2.46 9.94
CA THR A 44 -1.14 -1.53 10.12
C THR A 44 -0.82 -0.47 11.17
N ALA A 45 -0.32 -0.89 12.34
CA ALA A 45 -0.01 0.04 13.44
C ALA A 45 1.15 0.98 13.08
N LYS A 46 2.19 0.48 12.41
CA LYS A 46 3.33 1.29 11.95
C LYS A 46 2.92 2.32 10.90
N ILE A 47 2.08 1.92 9.96
CA ILE A 47 1.56 2.81 8.91
C ILE A 47 0.63 3.86 9.53
N SER A 48 -0.35 3.46 10.35
CA SER A 48 -1.24 4.40 11.03
C SER A 48 -0.46 5.41 11.88
N GLY A 49 0.54 4.94 12.64
CA GLY A 49 1.40 5.81 13.44
C GLY A 49 2.21 6.79 12.59
N MET A 50 2.70 6.35 11.43
CA MET A 50 3.37 7.23 10.47
C MET A 50 2.40 8.28 9.92
N VAL A 51 1.22 7.88 9.45
CA VAL A 51 0.21 8.79 8.90
C VAL A 51 -0.27 9.81 9.93
N LYS A 52 -0.48 9.40 11.19
CA LYS A 52 -0.91 10.31 12.27
C LYS A 52 0.16 11.33 12.69
N LYS A 53 1.44 10.99 12.54
CA LYS A 53 2.55 11.91 12.79
C LYS A 53 2.79 12.87 11.62
N ALA A 54 2.15 12.64 10.48
CA ALA A 54 2.29 13.49 9.33
C ALA A 54 1.74 14.89 9.64
N PHE A 55 2.48 15.93 9.30
CA PHE A 55 2.06 17.33 9.46
C PHE A 55 0.87 17.73 8.58
N TYR A 56 0.36 16.82 7.74
CA TYR A 56 -0.56 17.16 6.67
C TYR A 56 -2.02 16.92 7.07
N THR A 57 -2.71 17.98 7.46
CA THR A 57 -4.17 18.03 7.66
C THR A 57 -4.98 17.83 6.36
N GLN A 58 -4.32 17.68 5.21
CA GLN A 58 -4.95 17.69 3.88
C GLN A 58 -4.97 16.34 3.17
N LEU A 59 -4.58 15.24 3.83
CA LEU A 59 -4.64 13.91 3.21
C LEU A 59 -6.09 13.51 2.90
N ARG A 60 -6.41 13.39 1.60
CA ARG A 60 -7.75 12.99 1.12
C ARG A 60 -7.90 11.49 0.89
N ALA A 61 -6.80 10.78 0.64
CA ALA A 61 -6.80 9.33 0.39
C ALA A 61 -5.42 8.71 0.64
N ILE A 62 -5.43 7.44 1.04
CA ILE A 62 -4.27 6.56 1.14
C ILE A 62 -4.36 5.48 0.06
N MET A 63 -3.35 5.37 -0.79
CA MET A 63 -3.20 4.33 -1.80
C MET A 63 -2.07 3.38 -1.42
N LEU A 64 -2.37 2.09 -1.33
CA LEU A 64 -1.42 1.01 -1.07
C LEU A 64 -1.11 0.29 -2.38
N ASN A 65 0.15 -0.05 -2.65
CA ASN A 65 0.49 -0.89 -3.80
C ASN A 65 0.03 -2.35 -3.62
N TYR A 66 0.13 -2.84 -2.38
CA TYR A 66 -0.23 -4.21 -2.02
C TYR A 66 -0.92 -4.26 -0.66
N ILE A 67 -1.68 -5.31 -0.40
CA ILE A 67 -2.28 -5.61 0.91
C ILE A 67 -1.22 -5.99 1.96
N ALA A 68 0.00 -6.31 1.54
CA ALA A 68 1.06 -6.80 2.40
C ALA A 68 2.35 -5.99 2.21
N VAL A 69 3.11 -5.85 3.30
CA VAL A 69 4.48 -5.33 3.30
C VAL A 69 5.40 -6.40 3.87
N GLY A 70 6.65 -6.49 3.41
CA GLY A 70 7.61 -7.41 4.03
C GLY A 70 7.19 -8.88 4.02
N GLY A 71 6.63 -9.38 2.90
CA GLY A 71 6.11 -10.74 2.81
C GLY A 71 4.65 -10.82 3.23
N PHE A 72 4.36 -11.46 4.36
CA PHE A 72 3.01 -11.72 4.86
C PHE A 72 2.57 -10.74 5.96
N ASN A 73 3.21 -9.59 6.16
CA ASN A 73 2.74 -8.59 7.11
C ASN A 73 1.58 -7.80 6.49
N LEU A 74 0.36 -8.31 6.68
CA LEU A 74 -0.85 -7.78 6.08
C LEU A 74 -1.30 -6.46 6.72
N ILE A 75 -1.81 -5.58 5.87
CA ILE A 75 -2.42 -4.31 6.24
C ILE A 75 -3.93 -4.51 6.34
N ASP A 76 -4.49 -4.25 7.51
CA ASP A 76 -5.93 -4.18 7.73
C ASP A 76 -6.42 -2.79 7.30
N ILE A 77 -6.93 -2.68 6.07
CA ILE A 77 -7.36 -1.40 5.49
C ILE A 77 -8.55 -0.78 6.25
N GLN A 78 -9.40 -1.61 6.86
CA GLN A 78 -10.53 -1.16 7.67
C GLN A 78 -10.02 -0.53 8.97
N ARG A 79 -9.07 -1.17 9.63
CA ARG A 79 -8.41 -0.62 10.82
C ARG A 79 -7.63 0.66 10.48
N LEU A 80 -6.92 0.68 9.36
CA LEU A 80 -6.18 1.85 8.90
C LEU A 80 -7.12 3.03 8.64
N ASN A 81 -8.23 2.80 7.94
CA ASN A 81 -9.27 3.81 7.76
C ASN A 81 -9.85 4.27 9.10
N HIS A 82 -10.20 3.35 9.99
CA HIS A 82 -10.78 3.68 11.28
C HIS A 82 -9.84 4.54 12.13
N GLU A 83 -8.54 4.23 12.14
CA GLU A 83 -7.54 4.94 12.93
C GLU A 83 -7.15 6.30 12.34
N THR A 84 -7.13 6.44 11.01
CA THR A 84 -6.69 7.67 10.33
C THR A 84 -7.85 8.57 9.90
N LYS A 85 -9.07 8.04 9.82
CA LYS A 85 -10.27 8.67 9.24
C LYS A 85 -10.10 9.08 7.77
N ILE A 86 -9.13 8.49 7.07
CA ILE A 86 -8.84 8.76 5.66
C ILE A 86 -9.29 7.56 4.81
N PRO A 87 -9.96 7.76 3.67
CA PRO A 87 -10.26 6.69 2.72
C PRO A 87 -9.01 5.92 2.30
N VAL A 88 -9.09 4.58 2.27
CA VAL A 88 -7.97 3.71 1.92
C VAL A 88 -8.32 2.87 0.70
N GLY A 89 -7.39 2.78 -0.25
CA GLY A 89 -7.50 1.89 -1.39
C GLY A 89 -6.22 1.09 -1.63
N ILE A 90 -6.34 -0.18 -1.97
CA ILE A 90 -5.25 -0.97 -2.53
C ILE A 90 -5.38 -0.87 -4.05
N VAL A 91 -4.30 -0.52 -4.74
CA VAL A 91 -4.25 -0.34 -6.20
C VAL A 91 -3.31 -1.37 -6.79
N MET A 92 -3.81 -2.20 -7.71
CA MET A 92 -3.05 -3.32 -8.27
C MET A 92 -3.23 -3.39 -9.79
N ARG A 93 -2.18 -3.81 -10.51
CA ARG A 93 -2.22 -3.93 -11.97
C ARG A 93 -3.08 -5.11 -12.44
N SER A 94 -3.10 -6.17 -11.65
CA SER A 94 -3.87 -7.39 -11.90
C SER A 94 -4.41 -7.91 -10.56
N PRO A 95 -5.61 -8.51 -10.55
CA PRO A 95 -6.14 -9.11 -9.33
C PRO A 95 -5.21 -10.23 -8.84
N PRO A 96 -4.93 -10.33 -7.53
CA PRO A 96 -4.17 -11.46 -6.99
C PRO A 96 -4.95 -12.76 -7.20
N GLU A 97 -4.22 -13.84 -7.45
CA GLU A 97 -4.78 -15.19 -7.42
C GLU A 97 -5.14 -15.56 -5.97
N ALA A 98 -6.33 -15.18 -5.53
CA ALA A 98 -6.80 -15.33 -4.16
C ALA A 98 -6.66 -16.77 -3.64
N GLY A 99 -6.88 -17.77 -4.51
CA GLY A 99 -6.71 -19.19 -4.19
C GLY A 99 -5.26 -19.55 -3.83
N ARG A 100 -4.27 -19.07 -4.59
CA ARG A 100 -2.84 -19.30 -4.28
C ARG A 100 -2.43 -18.61 -2.98
N MET A 101 -2.94 -17.39 -2.75
CA MET A 101 -2.61 -16.63 -1.54
C MET A 101 -3.16 -17.29 -0.28
N LYS A 102 -4.43 -17.75 -0.31
CA LYS A 102 -5.03 -18.50 0.81
C LYS A 102 -4.29 -19.82 1.06
N ALA A 103 -4.02 -20.60 0.03
CA ALA A 103 -3.30 -21.87 0.15
C ALA A 103 -1.89 -21.68 0.75
N THR A 104 -1.19 -20.60 0.38
CA THR A 104 0.14 -20.30 0.93
C THR A 104 0.07 -19.91 2.41
N LEU A 105 -0.94 -19.11 2.80
CA LEU A 105 -1.17 -18.74 4.20
C LEU A 105 -1.56 -19.94 5.06
N GLU A 106 -2.39 -20.84 4.54
CA GLU A 106 -2.78 -22.08 5.22
C GLU A 106 -1.58 -23.00 5.43
N LYS A 107 -0.75 -23.21 4.40
CA LYS A 107 0.50 -23.99 4.51
C LYS A 107 1.45 -23.43 5.57
N ARG A 108 1.44 -22.12 5.80
CA ARG A 108 2.26 -21.44 6.81
C ARG A 108 1.57 -21.32 8.18
N GLY A 109 0.38 -21.89 8.37
CA GLY A 109 -0.37 -21.84 9.63
C GLY A 109 -0.94 -20.45 9.97
N MET A 110 -0.98 -19.52 9.02
CA MET A 110 -1.34 -18.11 9.24
C MET A 110 -2.83 -17.83 8.99
N ARG A 111 -3.74 -18.67 9.51
CA ARG A 111 -5.20 -18.55 9.26
C ARG A 111 -5.79 -17.17 9.60
N LYS A 112 -5.32 -16.54 10.69
CA LYS A 112 -5.76 -15.19 11.08
C LYS A 112 -5.50 -14.12 10.01
N LYS A 113 -4.47 -14.32 9.18
CA LYS A 113 -4.13 -13.42 8.08
C LYS A 113 -5.05 -13.61 6.86
N ALA A 114 -5.57 -14.82 6.64
CA ALA A 114 -6.53 -15.06 5.56
C ALA A 114 -7.81 -14.23 5.73
N ALA A 115 -8.28 -14.05 6.96
CA ALA A 115 -9.44 -13.21 7.27
C ALA A 115 -9.23 -11.73 6.89
N LEU A 116 -7.99 -11.22 6.95
CA LEU A 116 -7.70 -9.83 6.54
C LEU A 116 -7.84 -9.62 5.04
N ILE A 117 -7.53 -10.63 4.23
CA ILE A 117 -7.70 -10.59 2.78
C ILE A 117 -9.19 -10.51 2.43
N GLU A 118 -10.02 -11.29 3.11
CA GLU A 118 -11.47 -11.26 2.93
C GLU A 118 -12.07 -9.93 3.39
N LYS A 119 -11.59 -9.42 4.52
CA LYS A 119 -11.99 -8.13 5.09
C LYS A 119 -11.62 -6.91 4.22
N ALA A 120 -10.63 -7.05 3.33
CA ALA A 120 -10.25 -6.00 2.39
C ALA A 120 -11.33 -5.75 1.31
N GLY A 121 -12.33 -6.62 1.19
CA GLY A 121 -13.48 -6.42 0.32
C GLY A 121 -13.27 -6.90 -1.11
N THR A 122 -14.23 -6.60 -1.97
CA THR A 122 -14.24 -7.03 -3.37
C THR A 122 -13.18 -6.29 -4.19
N ILE A 123 -12.58 -7.01 -5.14
CA ILE A 123 -11.68 -6.41 -6.13
C ILE A 123 -12.54 -5.89 -7.28
N GLU A 124 -12.46 -4.59 -7.55
CA GLU A 124 -13.21 -3.91 -8.60
C GLU A 124 -12.25 -3.33 -9.66
N LYS A 125 -12.73 -3.21 -10.90
CA LYS A 125 -11.93 -2.61 -11.99
C LYS A 125 -12.11 -1.09 -11.98
N ALA A 126 -11.00 -0.36 -11.85
CA ALA A 126 -10.95 1.10 -11.87
C ALA A 126 -10.07 1.56 -13.05
N GLY A 127 -10.68 1.71 -14.22
CA GLY A 127 -9.97 2.02 -15.46
C GLY A 127 -9.05 0.88 -15.90
N SER A 128 -7.75 1.15 -15.95
CA SER A 128 -6.70 0.21 -16.35
C SER A 128 -6.11 -0.59 -15.17
N MET A 129 -6.57 -0.32 -13.95
CA MET A 129 -6.10 -0.94 -12.71
C MET A 129 -7.27 -1.63 -11.99
N TYR A 130 -6.94 -2.40 -10.96
CA TYR A 130 -7.89 -3.00 -10.05
C TYR A 130 -7.73 -2.39 -8.66
N VAL A 131 -8.82 -2.32 -7.90
CA VAL A 131 -8.84 -1.71 -6.57
C VAL A 131 -9.60 -2.55 -5.56
N GLN A 132 -9.18 -2.44 -4.30
CA GLN A 132 -9.99 -2.80 -3.13
C GLN A 132 -10.11 -1.56 -2.26
N LEU A 133 -11.34 -1.20 -1.86
CA LEU A 133 -11.64 0.11 -1.28
C LEU A 133 -12.23 -0.02 0.13
N CYS A 134 -11.85 0.92 0.98
CA CYS A 134 -12.44 1.15 2.29
C CYS A 134 -12.83 2.64 2.43
N SER A 135 -14.12 2.89 2.65
CA SER A 135 -14.71 4.23 2.75
C SER A 135 -14.44 5.13 1.54
N CYS A 136 -14.34 4.55 0.33
CA CYS A 136 -14.18 5.26 -0.94
C CYS A 136 -15.10 4.65 -1.99
N SER A 137 -15.71 5.46 -2.84
CA SER A 137 -16.49 4.96 -3.99
C SER A 137 -15.58 4.60 -5.16
N LEU A 138 -15.99 3.63 -5.97
CA LEU A 138 -15.27 3.23 -7.18
C LEU A 138 -15.02 4.40 -8.14
N GLN A 139 -16.01 5.30 -8.28
CA GLN A 139 -15.89 6.49 -9.11
C GLN A 139 -14.76 7.41 -8.62
N LYS A 140 -14.75 7.76 -7.32
CA LYS A 140 -13.69 8.60 -6.74
C LYS A 140 -12.33 7.93 -6.83
N ALA A 141 -12.25 6.62 -6.59
CA ALA A 141 -11.01 5.87 -6.72
C ALA A 141 -10.47 5.93 -8.16
N SER A 142 -11.35 5.76 -9.15
CA SER A 142 -11.00 5.84 -10.57
C SER A 142 -10.51 7.23 -10.97
N GLU A 143 -11.17 8.29 -10.49
CA GLU A 143 -10.73 9.68 -10.69
C GLU A 143 -9.35 9.94 -10.07
N LEU A 144 -9.14 9.50 -8.82
CA LEU A 144 -7.85 9.66 -8.14
C LEU A 144 -6.73 8.91 -8.87
N ILE A 145 -6.98 7.68 -9.34
CA ILE A 145 -6.01 6.92 -10.15
C ILE A 145 -5.70 7.69 -11.44
N LYS A 146 -6.72 8.18 -12.16
CA LYS A 146 -6.51 8.94 -13.40
C LYS A 146 -5.67 10.20 -13.18
N ILE A 147 -5.94 10.98 -12.13
CA ILE A 147 -5.16 12.18 -11.78
C ILE A 147 -3.71 11.81 -11.41
N SER A 148 -3.53 10.65 -10.78
CA SER A 148 -2.24 10.19 -10.30
C SER A 148 -1.43 9.42 -11.34
N CYS A 149 -1.97 9.17 -12.54
CA CYS A 149 -1.37 8.43 -13.65
C CYS A 149 -1.12 9.39 -14.83
N THR A 150 -0.03 10.14 -14.76
CA THR A 150 0.40 11.17 -15.71
C THR A 150 1.17 10.59 -16.89
N ARG A 151 2.06 9.63 -16.64
CA ARG A 151 3.00 9.05 -17.62
C ARG A 151 2.98 7.52 -17.66
N SER A 152 2.32 6.88 -16.70
CA SER A 152 2.29 5.42 -16.57
C SER A 152 0.91 4.91 -16.19
N ILE A 153 0.70 3.59 -16.35
CA ILE A 153 -0.53 2.92 -15.90
C ILE A 153 -0.66 2.88 -14.36
N ILE A 154 0.48 2.94 -13.65
CA ILE A 154 0.53 2.98 -12.18
C ILE A 154 0.55 4.43 -11.72
N PRO A 155 -0.15 4.75 -10.62
CA PRO A 155 -0.01 6.05 -9.98
C PRO A 155 1.46 6.43 -9.73
N GLU A 156 1.92 7.59 -10.23
CA GLU A 156 3.31 8.04 -10.05
C GLU A 156 3.70 8.12 -8.57
N LEU A 157 2.75 8.48 -7.71
CA LEU A 157 2.96 8.50 -6.26
C LEU A 157 3.40 7.13 -5.72
N ILE A 158 2.84 6.03 -6.22
CA ILE A 158 3.27 4.67 -5.86
C ILE A 158 4.68 4.39 -6.39
N MET A 159 4.97 4.79 -7.63
CA MET A 159 6.29 4.61 -8.23
C MET A 159 7.37 5.36 -7.46
N VAL A 160 7.14 6.63 -7.12
CA VAL A 160 8.10 7.44 -6.36
C VAL A 160 8.31 6.85 -4.97
N ALA A 161 7.26 6.38 -4.30
CA ALA A 161 7.41 5.70 -3.01
C ALA A 161 8.26 4.43 -3.14
N HIS A 162 8.13 3.70 -4.25
CA HIS A 162 8.91 2.49 -4.50
C HIS A 162 10.38 2.80 -4.75
N LEU A 163 10.68 3.81 -5.56
CA LEU A 163 12.05 4.27 -5.83
C LEU A 163 12.73 4.72 -4.53
N ILE A 164 12.03 5.48 -3.68
CA ILE A 164 12.53 5.92 -2.37
C ILE A 164 12.78 4.72 -1.45
N ALA A 165 11.82 3.81 -1.35
CA ALA A 165 11.97 2.62 -0.51
C ALA A 165 13.18 1.78 -0.95
N ALA A 166 13.42 1.66 -2.26
CA ALA A 166 14.50 0.87 -2.81
C ALA A 166 15.85 1.59 -2.66
N GLY A 167 15.92 2.88 -2.98
CA GLY A 167 17.13 3.68 -2.81
C GLY A 167 17.60 3.72 -1.35
N ILE A 168 16.70 3.85 -0.39
CA ILE A 168 17.05 3.85 1.04
C ILE A 168 17.32 2.42 1.55
N GLY A 169 16.45 1.47 1.23
CA GLY A 169 16.50 0.13 1.80
C GLY A 169 17.53 -0.80 1.17
N LEU A 170 17.81 -0.63 -0.12
CA LEU A 170 18.68 -1.52 -0.91
C LEU A 170 19.93 -0.80 -1.44
N GLY A 171 20.05 0.51 -1.22
CA GLY A 171 21.13 1.36 -1.75
C GLY A 171 20.94 1.81 -3.20
N GLU A 172 20.03 1.17 -3.95
CA GLU A 172 19.69 1.54 -5.33
C GLU A 172 18.27 1.08 -5.68
N SER A 173 17.62 1.80 -6.60
CA SER A 173 16.33 1.39 -7.15
C SER A 173 16.52 0.48 -8.37
N ARG A 174 16.02 -0.76 -8.29
CA ARG A 174 15.97 -1.71 -9.42
C ARG A 174 14.57 -2.31 -9.54
N GLY A 175 14.13 -2.60 -10.78
CA GLY A 175 12.86 -3.27 -11.06
C GLY A 175 11.67 -2.34 -11.32
N LYS A 176 10.48 -2.93 -11.46
CA LYS A 176 9.21 -2.22 -11.67
C LYS A 176 8.39 -2.22 -10.37
N ALA A 177 7.70 -1.11 -10.11
CA ALA A 177 6.73 -0.97 -9.02
C ALA A 177 5.46 -1.81 -9.23
#